data_AF-A0A2E0X554-F1
#
_entry.id   AF-A0A2E0X554-F1
#
_cell.length_a   1.000
_cell.length_b   1.000
_cell.length_c   1.000
_cell.angle_alpha   90.00
_cell.angle_beta   90.00
_cell.angle_gamma   90.00
#
_symmetry.space_group_name_H-M   'P 1'
#
loop_
_entity.id
_entity.type
_entity.pdbx_description
1 polymer ?
#
loop_
_entity_poly.entity_id
_entity_poly.type
_entity_poly.pdbx_seq_one_letter_code
_entity_poly.pdbx_strand_id
1 'polypeptide(L)'
;MTRLTHSSKQRRLTAEGLEERRMMAGDVGVEMFGGVLMIDGDDLGNAVQVAKLNNGNLEIRGLSADGGLTRINGGFGAFTVPAANVRGMDINLGDGDDDLYLNTSAGTTGNRIYLADDLNVRMQGGDDFVKIQNMDIGGETDVRMDRDPSSSLAPIGFDFTGGDDRVEVYNSGLGDADFDMGDGDNEVKFGSFYTPYGYATWSSTDSLELTSGDGVDDFDLQNVFASDNLFFSMGGGNDTFDADGLRSYQGWTYVNGAAGRDDISLANVTTGRSLVLLGEEGSDEIAVTNGSVGEDMLIDTGDGNDVVAVENVDVAESLFADLGDGNDTLGLLRTTAASAELHGGRNTRFGQDSLTMTWSRFGSRTTTGWER
;
A
#
# COMPACT_ATOMS: atom_id res chain seq x y z
N MET A 1 2.26 86.33 28.80
CA MET A 1 3.10 85.27 28.21
C MET A 1 2.27 84.00 28.19
N THR A 2 1.78 83.56 27.04
CA THR A 2 0.98 82.32 26.93
C THR A 2 1.57 81.48 25.81
N ARG A 3 2.01 80.27 26.17
CA ARG A 3 2.89 79.38 25.39
C ARG A 3 2.03 78.53 24.43
N LEU A 4 2.34 78.54 23.13
CA LEU A 4 1.75 77.64 22.14
C LEU A 4 2.47 76.28 22.18
N THR A 5 1.76 75.20 22.49
CA THR A 5 2.26 73.82 22.39
C THR A 5 1.72 73.17 21.12
N HIS A 6 2.60 72.85 20.18
CA HIS A 6 2.28 72.05 18.99
C HIS A 6 2.19 70.57 19.38
N SER A 7 1.02 69.96 19.15
CA SER A 7 0.80 68.52 19.27
C SER A 7 1.27 67.82 17.99
N SER A 8 2.42 67.16 18.03
CA SER A 8 2.86 66.29 16.93
C SER A 8 1.98 65.04 16.88
N LYS A 9 1.11 64.93 15.87
CA LYS A 9 0.41 63.69 15.53
C LYS A 9 1.45 62.64 15.14
N GLN A 10 1.72 61.68 16.03
CA GLN A 10 2.48 60.47 15.70
C GLN A 10 1.70 59.70 14.63
N ARG A 11 2.23 59.63 13.41
CA ARG A 11 1.73 58.71 12.38
C ARG A 11 2.15 57.31 12.79
N ARG A 12 1.18 56.47 13.17
CA ARG A 12 1.38 55.03 13.33
C ARG A 12 1.58 54.43 11.94
N LEU A 13 2.72 53.79 11.72
CA LEU A 13 2.92 52.89 10.59
C LEU A 13 2.12 51.63 10.89
N THR A 14 1.05 51.41 10.14
CA THR A 14 0.39 50.10 10.05
C THR A 14 1.06 49.36 8.90
N ALA A 15 1.82 48.32 9.23
CA ALA A 15 2.16 47.30 8.25
C ALA A 15 0.89 46.46 8.07
N GLU A 16 0.31 46.48 6.86
CA GLU A 16 -0.68 45.47 6.47
C GLU A 16 0.04 44.12 6.50
N GLY A 17 -0.60 43.11 7.10
CA GLY A 17 -0.10 41.74 7.00
C GLY A 17 -0.04 41.38 5.52
N LEU A 18 1.08 40.81 5.07
CA LEU A 18 1.15 40.18 3.76
C LEU A 18 0.00 39.16 3.69
N GLU A 19 -0.87 39.28 2.69
CA GLU A 19 -1.87 38.24 2.41
C GLU A 19 -1.14 36.91 2.28
N GLU A 20 -1.65 35.88 2.96
CA GLU A 20 -1.21 34.52 2.74
C GLU A 20 -1.37 34.24 1.25
N ARG A 21 -0.28 33.81 0.61
CA ARG A 21 -0.34 33.34 -0.77
C ARG A 21 -1.12 32.03 -0.76
N ARG A 22 -2.44 32.12 -0.81
CA ARG A 22 -3.28 30.97 -1.10
C ARG A 22 -3.06 30.60 -2.56
N MET A 23 -2.88 29.31 -2.81
CA MET A 23 -2.90 28.79 -4.17
C MET A 23 -4.26 29.10 -4.81
N MET A 24 -4.28 29.23 -6.14
CA MET A 24 -5.55 29.37 -6.85
C MET A 24 -6.23 27.99 -6.87
N ALA A 25 -7.55 27.97 -6.76
CA ALA A 25 -8.34 26.75 -6.88
C ALA A 25 -7.96 25.92 -8.14
N GLY A 26 -7.61 24.64 -7.97
CA GLY A 26 -7.21 23.70 -9.02
C GLY A 26 -5.84 24.02 -9.63
N ASP A 27 -4.89 24.48 -8.82
CA ASP A 27 -3.52 24.82 -9.23
C ASP A 27 -2.51 24.09 -8.37
N VAL A 28 -1.55 23.46 -9.04
CA VAL A 28 -0.45 22.72 -8.43
C VAL A 28 0.84 23.53 -8.59
N GLY A 29 1.48 23.81 -7.46
CA GLY A 29 2.83 24.35 -7.39
C GLY A 29 3.84 23.27 -7.76
N VAL A 30 4.76 23.57 -8.67
CA VAL A 30 5.85 22.64 -9.03
C VAL A 30 7.18 23.36 -9.03
N GLU A 31 8.13 22.86 -8.24
CA GLU A 31 9.48 23.36 -8.24
C GLU A 31 10.54 22.26 -8.10
N MET A 32 11.78 22.59 -8.41
CA MET A 32 12.92 21.69 -8.24
C MET A 32 13.94 22.34 -7.32
N PHE A 33 14.19 21.73 -6.17
CA PHE A 33 15.12 22.24 -5.18
C PHE A 33 16.06 21.13 -4.70
N GLY A 34 17.37 21.37 -4.75
CA GLY A 34 18.36 20.41 -4.24
C GLY A 34 18.41 19.05 -4.95
N GLY A 35 17.76 18.91 -6.11
CA GLY A 35 17.61 17.63 -6.80
C GLY A 35 16.32 16.88 -6.45
N VAL A 36 15.47 17.43 -5.60
CA VAL A 36 14.12 16.93 -5.32
C VAL A 36 13.12 17.72 -6.17
N LEU A 37 12.21 17.01 -6.82
CA LEU A 37 11.04 17.60 -7.48
C LEU A 37 9.92 17.70 -6.45
N MET A 38 9.49 18.93 -6.15
CA MET A 38 8.41 19.22 -5.21
C MET A 38 7.15 19.54 -6.00
N ILE A 39 6.04 18.89 -5.66
CA ILE A 39 4.71 19.07 -6.27
C ILE A 39 3.73 19.25 -5.11
N ASP A 40 3.17 20.45 -4.99
CA ASP A 40 2.22 20.80 -3.94
C ASP A 40 0.89 21.21 -4.57
N GLY A 41 -0.18 20.47 -4.28
CA GLY A 41 -1.55 20.77 -4.72
C GLY A 41 -2.33 21.60 -3.69
N ASP A 42 -3.60 21.84 -4.00
CA ASP A 42 -4.53 22.59 -3.15
C ASP A 42 -5.63 21.69 -2.57
N ASP A 43 -6.51 22.22 -1.72
CA ASP A 43 -7.56 21.43 -1.06
C ASP A 43 -8.74 21.06 -2.00
N LEU A 44 -8.48 20.87 -3.31
CA LEU A 44 -9.45 20.49 -4.33
C LEU A 44 -8.84 19.38 -5.20
N GLY A 45 -9.68 18.52 -5.77
CA GLY A 45 -9.24 17.45 -6.67
C GLY A 45 -8.32 17.96 -7.79
N ASN A 46 -7.11 17.40 -7.84
CA ASN A 46 -6.00 17.72 -8.72
C ASN A 46 -5.57 16.47 -9.48
N ALA A 47 -5.46 16.57 -10.81
CA ALA A 47 -4.89 15.50 -11.61
C ALA A 47 -3.54 15.91 -12.19
N VAL A 48 -2.48 15.17 -11.89
CA VAL A 48 -1.10 15.45 -12.29
C VAL A 48 -0.48 14.24 -12.97
N GLN A 49 0.20 14.48 -14.09
CA GLN A 49 1.10 13.48 -14.69
C GLN A 49 2.54 13.96 -14.66
N VAL A 50 3.44 13.08 -14.19
CA VAL A 50 4.89 13.18 -14.35
C VAL A 50 5.33 12.13 -15.37
N ALA A 51 5.87 12.54 -16.52
CA ALA A 51 6.25 11.63 -17.59
C ALA A 51 7.68 11.90 -18.09
N LYS A 52 8.45 10.84 -18.33
CA LYS A 52 9.75 10.98 -18.99
C LYS A 52 9.57 11.06 -20.52
N LEU A 53 10.05 12.16 -21.09
CA LEU A 53 10.07 12.39 -22.53
C LEU A 53 11.31 11.77 -23.19
N ASN A 54 11.21 11.49 -24.50
CA ASN A 54 12.31 10.93 -25.30
C ASN A 54 13.56 11.84 -25.37
N ASN A 55 13.43 13.11 -25.02
CA ASN A 55 14.55 14.07 -24.94
C ASN A 55 15.32 13.98 -23.61
N GLY A 56 14.93 13.07 -22.69
CA GLY A 56 15.56 12.87 -21.39
C GLY A 56 15.06 13.82 -20.29
N ASN A 57 14.06 14.66 -20.56
CA ASN A 57 13.43 15.49 -19.55
C ASN A 57 12.24 14.78 -18.91
N LEU A 58 11.91 15.17 -17.69
CA LEU A 58 10.59 14.95 -17.10
C LEU A 58 9.69 16.12 -17.48
N GLU A 59 8.48 15.80 -17.89
CA GLU A 59 7.36 16.70 -18.09
C GLU A 59 6.36 16.50 -16.95
N ILE A 60 5.99 17.59 -16.30
CA ILE A 60 4.97 17.64 -15.25
C ILE A 60 3.82 18.47 -15.81
N ARG A 61 2.65 17.87 -15.94
CA ARG A 61 1.47 18.52 -16.52
C ARG A 61 0.23 18.26 -15.69
N GLY A 62 -0.66 19.25 -15.64
CA GLY A 62 -2.00 19.08 -15.13
C GLY A 62 -2.89 18.35 -16.14
N LEU A 63 -3.74 17.49 -15.62
CA LEU A 63 -4.82 16.79 -16.31
C LEU A 63 -6.16 17.31 -15.78
N SER A 64 -7.25 16.80 -16.33
CA SER A 64 -8.60 17.16 -15.86
C SER A 64 -8.96 16.38 -14.60
N ALA A 65 -9.39 17.09 -13.55
CA ALA A 65 -9.97 16.57 -12.31
C ALA A 65 -11.25 17.38 -11.99
N ASP A 66 -12.28 16.77 -11.41
CA ASP A 66 -13.45 17.43 -10.81
C ASP A 66 -14.04 18.66 -11.54
N GLY A 67 -14.21 18.51 -12.85
CA GLY A 67 -14.86 19.54 -13.69
C GLY A 67 -13.95 20.70 -14.09
N GLY A 68 -12.65 20.64 -13.78
CA GLY A 68 -11.62 21.61 -14.17
C GLY A 68 -10.39 20.97 -14.79
N LEU A 69 -9.50 21.79 -15.36
CA LEU A 69 -8.16 21.37 -15.76
C LEU A 69 -7.19 21.88 -14.71
N THR A 70 -6.43 20.97 -14.09
CA THR A 70 -5.38 21.27 -13.12
C THR A 70 -4.35 22.17 -13.78
N ARG A 71 -4.00 23.28 -13.12
CA ARG A 71 -2.97 24.21 -13.56
C ARG A 71 -1.64 23.84 -12.93
N ILE A 72 -0.56 24.17 -13.62
CA ILE A 72 0.80 24.03 -13.11
C ILE A 72 1.39 25.43 -12.97
N ASN A 73 1.75 25.83 -11.76
CA ASN A 73 2.31 27.15 -11.45
C ASN A 73 1.47 28.32 -12.02
N GLY A 74 0.14 28.23 -11.90
CA GLY A 74 -0.84 29.20 -12.37
C GLY A 74 -1.17 29.12 -13.87
N GLY A 75 -0.53 28.24 -14.63
CA GLY A 75 -0.64 28.13 -16.07
C GLY A 75 -1.11 26.76 -16.58
N PHE A 76 -1.41 26.66 -17.87
CA PHE A 76 -1.73 25.38 -18.54
C PHE A 76 -0.51 24.74 -19.24
N GLY A 77 0.66 25.38 -19.12
CA GLY A 77 1.90 24.84 -19.68
C GLY A 77 2.51 23.81 -18.73
N ALA A 78 3.11 22.77 -19.28
CA ALA A 78 3.87 21.83 -18.48
C ALA A 78 5.12 22.47 -17.88
N PHE A 79 5.49 22.02 -16.68
CA PHE A 79 6.83 22.26 -16.11
C PHE A 79 7.77 21.17 -16.62
N THR A 80 9.02 21.52 -16.92
CA THR A 80 9.97 20.56 -17.51
C THR A 80 11.34 20.70 -16.87
N VAL A 81 11.91 19.57 -16.45
CA VAL A 81 13.26 19.49 -15.87
C VAL A 81 14.04 18.34 -16.50
N PRO A 82 15.38 18.43 -16.63
CA PRO A 82 16.18 17.28 -17.03
C PRO A 82 16.03 16.15 -16.01
N ALA A 83 15.65 14.94 -16.45
CA ALA A 83 15.44 13.82 -15.54
C ALA A 83 16.71 13.44 -14.75
N ALA A 84 17.88 13.66 -15.35
CA ALA A 84 19.16 13.42 -14.69
C ALA A 84 19.43 14.32 -13.48
N ASN A 85 18.66 15.41 -13.31
CA ASN A 85 18.77 16.30 -12.15
C ASN A 85 17.79 15.95 -11.03
N VAL A 86 16.84 15.05 -11.29
CA VAL A 86 15.83 14.63 -10.31
C VAL A 86 16.35 13.36 -9.64
N ARG A 87 16.64 13.48 -8.35
CA ARG A 87 17.11 12.38 -7.49
C ARG A 87 15.98 11.80 -6.66
N GLY A 88 15.03 12.62 -6.21
CA GLY A 88 13.84 12.21 -5.46
C GLY A 88 12.62 13.07 -5.82
N MET A 89 11.46 12.68 -5.32
CA MET A 89 10.20 13.40 -5.50
C MET A 89 9.47 13.52 -4.16
N ASP A 90 8.90 14.70 -3.90
CA ASP A 90 8.01 14.96 -2.77
C ASP A 90 6.72 15.56 -3.34
N ILE A 91 5.64 14.82 -3.22
CA ILE A 91 4.35 15.11 -3.85
C ILE A 91 3.30 15.14 -2.75
N ASN A 92 2.61 16.26 -2.62
CA ASN A 92 1.52 16.46 -1.67
C ASN A 92 0.36 17.13 -2.41
N LEU A 93 -0.71 16.41 -2.74
CA LEU A 93 -1.77 16.95 -3.58
C LEU A 93 -2.90 17.66 -2.82
N GLY A 94 -3.04 17.44 -1.52
CA GLY A 94 -3.89 18.29 -0.69
C GLY A 94 -5.00 17.47 -0.07
N ASP A 95 -6.23 17.99 -0.08
CA ASP A 95 -7.47 17.24 0.14
C ASP A 95 -8.23 17.27 -1.21
N GLY A 96 -9.26 16.45 -1.38
CA GLY A 96 -10.07 16.32 -2.58
C GLY A 96 -9.61 15.16 -3.47
N ASP A 97 -10.43 14.79 -4.45
CA ASP A 97 -10.20 13.58 -5.26
C ASP A 97 -9.02 13.79 -6.25
N ASP A 98 -7.84 13.27 -5.89
CA ASP A 98 -6.57 13.52 -6.55
C ASP A 98 -6.09 12.35 -7.44
N ASP A 99 -5.49 12.69 -8.58
CA ASP A 99 -5.19 11.76 -9.67
C ASP A 99 -3.69 11.87 -10.05
N LEU A 100 -2.83 11.03 -9.49
CA LEU A 100 -1.38 11.07 -9.70
C LEU A 100 -0.87 9.96 -10.63
N TYR A 101 -0.33 10.35 -11.78
CA TYR A 101 0.25 9.44 -12.77
C TYR A 101 1.77 9.61 -12.85
N LEU A 102 2.52 8.65 -12.28
CA LEU A 102 3.97 8.60 -12.33
C LEU A 102 4.46 7.66 -13.43
N ASN A 103 4.98 8.28 -14.48
CA ASN A 103 5.65 7.67 -15.63
C ASN A 103 4.85 6.60 -16.39
N THR A 104 3.57 6.87 -16.57
CA THR A 104 2.60 5.99 -17.24
C THR A 104 2.70 5.95 -18.78
N SER A 105 3.86 6.35 -19.32
CA SER A 105 4.12 6.32 -20.76
C SER A 105 4.33 4.89 -21.23
N ALA A 106 3.39 4.35 -21.99
CA ALA A 106 3.43 2.97 -22.46
C ALA A 106 4.72 2.63 -23.26
N GLY A 107 5.46 1.63 -22.77
CA GLY A 107 6.01 0.58 -23.64
C GLY A 107 7.40 0.78 -24.26
N THR A 108 8.25 1.68 -23.80
CA THR A 108 9.68 1.62 -24.19
C THR A 108 10.60 1.66 -22.97
N THR A 109 11.49 0.67 -22.85
CA THR A 109 12.51 0.55 -21.79
C THR A 109 13.39 1.81 -21.63
N GLY A 110 13.44 2.68 -22.64
CA GLY A 110 14.16 3.96 -22.60
C GLY A 110 13.50 5.05 -21.73
N ASN A 111 12.20 4.91 -21.44
CA ASN A 111 11.44 5.90 -20.68
C ASN A 111 11.34 5.59 -19.18
N ARG A 112 12.17 4.68 -18.65
CA ARG A 112 12.26 4.46 -17.21
C ARG A 112 12.80 5.70 -16.47
N ILE A 113 12.15 6.09 -15.37
CA ILE A 113 12.67 7.08 -14.42
C ILE A 113 13.53 6.37 -13.38
N TYR A 114 14.66 6.97 -13.05
CA TYR A 114 15.55 6.48 -11.99
C TYR A 114 15.63 7.57 -10.92
N LEU A 115 15.17 7.27 -9.71
CA LEU A 115 15.35 8.10 -8.53
C LEU A 115 16.48 7.49 -7.69
N ALA A 116 17.45 8.33 -7.31
CA ALA A 116 18.56 7.90 -6.48
C ALA A 116 18.25 8.02 -4.97
N ASP A 117 17.28 8.87 -4.64
CA ASP A 117 16.77 9.14 -3.30
C ASP A 117 15.26 8.76 -3.30
N ASP A 118 14.48 9.32 -2.37
CA ASP A 118 13.13 8.84 -2.03
C ASP A 118 12.02 9.34 -2.98
N LEU A 119 10.91 8.60 -2.98
CA LEU A 119 9.60 9.02 -3.49
C LEU A 119 8.64 9.14 -2.32
N ASN A 120 8.14 10.33 -2.05
CA ASN A 120 7.09 10.58 -1.07
C ASN A 120 5.84 11.08 -1.78
N VAL A 121 4.69 10.46 -1.53
CA VAL A 121 3.37 10.85 -2.04
C VAL A 121 2.40 10.97 -0.87
N ARG A 122 1.66 12.06 -0.81
CA ARG A 122 0.60 12.32 0.18
C ARG A 122 -0.63 12.89 -0.53
N MET A 123 -1.77 12.27 -0.32
CA MET A 123 -3.04 12.66 -0.96
C MET A 123 -4.10 13.17 0.04
N GLN A 124 -3.88 12.95 1.35
CA GLN A 124 -4.77 13.33 2.47
C GLN A 124 -6.21 12.87 2.22
N GLY A 125 -7.24 13.67 2.47
CA GLY A 125 -8.61 13.18 2.36
C GLY A 125 -9.18 13.28 0.95
N GLY A 126 -9.87 12.26 0.45
CA GLY A 126 -10.49 12.27 -0.88
C GLY A 126 -10.51 10.86 -1.48
N ASP A 127 -11.22 10.66 -2.60
CA ASP A 127 -11.10 9.41 -3.37
C ASP A 127 -9.89 9.53 -4.31
N ASP A 128 -8.74 9.02 -3.89
CA ASP A 128 -7.46 9.30 -4.53
C ASP A 128 -6.94 8.14 -5.39
N PHE A 129 -6.15 8.49 -6.41
CA PHE A 129 -5.53 7.52 -7.30
C PHE A 129 -4.05 7.79 -7.54
N VAL A 130 -3.19 6.81 -7.22
CA VAL A 130 -1.76 6.85 -7.51
C VAL A 130 -1.37 5.70 -8.43
N LYS A 131 -0.77 6.04 -9.57
CA LYS A 131 -0.25 5.06 -10.53
C LYS A 131 1.24 5.22 -10.77
N ILE A 132 2.04 4.23 -10.37
CA ILE A 132 3.49 4.19 -10.53
C ILE A 132 3.88 3.18 -11.60
N GLN A 133 4.55 3.63 -12.66
CA GLN A 133 4.95 2.75 -13.75
C GLN A 133 6.36 3.00 -14.25
N ASN A 134 7.13 1.92 -14.48
CA ASN A 134 8.47 2.01 -15.06
C ASN A 134 9.38 2.96 -14.28
N MET A 135 9.43 2.82 -12.96
CA MET A 135 10.30 3.61 -12.08
C MET A 135 11.23 2.70 -11.30
N ASP A 136 12.51 3.05 -11.21
CA ASP A 136 13.45 2.43 -10.27
C ASP A 136 13.81 3.50 -9.23
N ILE A 137 13.50 3.24 -7.96
CA ILE A 137 13.69 4.14 -6.82
C ILE A 137 14.73 3.49 -5.91
N GLY A 138 15.86 4.17 -5.76
CA GLY A 138 16.96 3.67 -4.94
C GLY A 138 16.83 3.98 -3.45
N GLY A 139 15.98 4.95 -3.09
CA GLY A 139 15.60 5.27 -1.72
C GLY A 139 14.26 4.64 -1.33
N GLU A 140 13.64 5.18 -0.29
CA GLU A 140 12.35 4.75 0.22
C GLU A 140 11.21 5.21 -0.70
N THR A 141 10.16 4.40 -0.79
CA THR A 141 8.90 4.75 -1.43
C THR A 141 7.82 4.78 -0.36
N ASP A 142 7.24 5.95 -0.14
CA ASP A 142 6.23 6.19 0.87
C ASP A 142 5.02 6.83 0.18
N VAL A 143 3.91 6.10 0.16
CA VAL A 143 2.63 6.57 -0.41
C VAL A 143 1.60 6.51 0.70
N ARG A 144 1.11 7.69 1.12
CA ARG A 144 0.00 7.82 2.04
C ARG A 144 -1.19 8.40 1.31
N MET A 145 -2.27 7.65 1.26
CA MET A 145 -3.52 8.10 0.67
C MET A 145 -4.21 8.99 1.69
N ASP A 146 -4.62 8.49 2.86
CA ASP A 146 -5.31 9.30 3.87
C ASP A 146 -4.39 10.18 4.78
N ARG A 147 -5.03 11.11 5.50
CA ARG A 147 -4.46 11.96 6.54
C ARG A 147 -4.02 11.13 7.75
N ASP A 148 -2.70 11.06 7.93
CA ASP A 148 -2.05 10.44 9.10
C ASP A 148 -2.77 10.77 10.44
N PRO A 149 -3.36 9.76 11.12
CA PRO A 149 -4.06 9.94 12.40
C PRO A 149 -3.12 10.37 13.54
N SER A 150 -1.81 10.26 13.35
CA SER A 150 -0.78 10.71 14.28
C SER A 150 -0.49 12.22 14.20
N SER A 151 -1.06 12.93 13.22
CA SER A 151 -0.98 14.38 13.14
C SER A 151 -1.77 15.02 14.30
N SER A 152 -1.01 15.39 15.35
CA SER A 152 -1.44 15.85 16.68
C SER A 152 -2.35 17.09 16.79
N LEU A 153 -3.17 17.41 15.79
CA LEU A 153 -4.11 18.53 15.78
C LEU A 153 -5.54 18.20 15.33
N ALA A 154 -6.03 16.98 15.52
CA ALA A 154 -7.47 16.71 15.46
C ALA A 154 -8.12 16.79 16.87
N PRO A 155 -8.99 17.77 17.17
CA PRO A 155 -9.78 17.77 18.39
C PRO A 155 -10.90 16.72 18.29
N ILE A 156 -10.82 15.67 19.12
CA ILE A 156 -11.91 14.79 19.60
C ILE A 156 -13.20 14.85 18.76
N GLY A 157 -13.29 13.96 17.77
CA GLY A 157 -14.50 13.67 16.99
C GLY A 157 -14.14 13.13 15.62
N PHE A 158 -14.20 11.80 15.48
CA PHE A 158 -14.03 11.00 14.26
C PHE A 158 -14.31 11.75 12.96
N ASP A 159 -13.25 11.97 12.19
CA ASP A 159 -13.23 12.22 10.76
C ASP A 159 -11.82 11.78 10.30
N PHE A 160 -11.65 10.46 10.21
CA PHE A 160 -10.64 9.84 9.33
C PHE A 160 -11.21 10.07 7.94
N THR A 161 -10.47 10.77 7.10
CA THR A 161 -11.03 11.34 5.87
C THR A 161 -11.14 10.23 4.83
N GLY A 162 -12.13 9.36 5.03
CA GLY A 162 -12.40 8.23 4.18
C GLY A 162 -12.60 8.67 2.74
N GLY A 163 -11.94 7.93 1.88
CA GLY A 163 -12.15 7.89 0.45
C GLY A 163 -11.81 6.50 -0.05
N ASP A 164 -12.44 6.10 -1.15
CA ASP A 164 -12.17 4.81 -1.76
C ASP A 164 -10.90 4.94 -2.62
N ASP A 165 -9.75 4.67 -2.01
CA ASP A 165 -8.45 4.97 -2.59
C ASP A 165 -7.90 3.87 -3.47
N ARG A 166 -7.04 4.24 -4.41
CA ARG A 166 -6.46 3.29 -5.33
C ARG A 166 -4.97 3.50 -5.61
N VAL A 167 -4.19 2.44 -5.44
CA VAL A 167 -2.77 2.40 -5.80
C VAL A 167 -2.50 1.34 -6.86
N GLU A 168 -1.79 1.72 -7.91
CA GLU A 168 -1.37 0.84 -9.00
C GLU A 168 0.14 0.90 -9.25
N VAL A 169 0.85 -0.21 -9.08
CA VAL A 169 2.30 -0.31 -9.31
C VAL A 169 2.61 -1.33 -10.41
N TYR A 170 3.30 -0.90 -11.47
CA TYR A 170 3.70 -1.78 -12.56
C TYR A 170 5.15 -1.61 -13.02
N ASN A 171 5.88 -2.73 -13.12
CA ASN A 171 7.26 -2.76 -13.66
C ASN A 171 8.17 -1.73 -12.97
N SER A 172 8.14 -1.72 -11.65
CA SER A 172 8.87 -0.74 -10.85
C SER A 172 9.75 -1.42 -9.81
N GLY A 173 10.98 -0.93 -9.65
CA GLY A 173 11.80 -1.21 -8.48
C GLY A 173 11.56 -0.13 -7.45
N LEU A 174 10.98 -0.48 -6.32
CA LEU A 174 10.86 0.38 -5.15
C LEU A 174 12.00 -0.03 -4.20
N GLY A 175 12.54 0.86 -3.37
CA GLY A 175 13.48 0.44 -2.33
C GLY A 175 12.72 -0.32 -1.23
N ASP A 176 12.81 0.15 0.00
CA ASP A 176 11.75 -0.12 0.97
C ASP A 176 10.49 0.63 0.53
N ALA A 177 9.35 -0.04 0.56
CA ALA A 177 8.10 0.51 0.09
C ALA A 177 7.01 0.36 1.14
N ASP A 178 6.41 1.49 1.51
CA ASP A 178 5.31 1.62 2.46
C ASP A 178 4.12 2.28 1.74
N PHE A 179 2.98 1.61 1.79
CA PHE A 179 1.71 2.11 1.28
C PHE A 179 0.68 2.05 2.40
N ASP A 180 0.17 3.22 2.77
CA ASP A 180 -0.89 3.39 3.75
C ASP A 180 -2.12 3.96 3.02
N MET A 181 -3.15 3.13 2.93
CA MET A 181 -4.40 3.45 2.25
C MET A 181 -5.40 4.19 3.14
N GLY A 182 -5.22 4.18 4.48
CA GLY A 182 -6.22 4.75 5.39
C GLY A 182 -7.58 4.04 5.35
N ASP A 183 -8.62 4.73 5.82
CA ASP A 183 -9.99 4.21 5.85
C ASP A 183 -10.68 4.38 4.47
N GLY A 184 -11.62 3.50 4.12
CA GLY A 184 -12.36 3.50 2.85
C GLY A 184 -12.32 2.14 2.16
N ASP A 185 -13.10 1.94 1.10
CA ASP A 185 -13.06 0.70 0.32
C ASP A 185 -11.90 0.80 -0.70
N ASN A 186 -10.68 0.38 -0.31
CA ASN A 186 -9.47 0.68 -1.08
C ASN A 186 -9.06 -0.44 -2.04
N GLU A 187 -8.29 -0.10 -3.08
CA GLU A 187 -7.76 -1.05 -4.05
C GLU A 187 -6.24 -0.88 -4.25
N VAL A 188 -5.47 -1.94 -3.98
CA VAL A 188 -4.02 -1.98 -4.24
C VAL A 188 -3.69 -3.04 -5.28
N LYS A 189 -3.03 -2.61 -6.37
CA LYS A 189 -2.66 -3.47 -7.50
C LYS A 189 -1.18 -3.44 -7.80
N PHE A 190 -0.55 -4.60 -7.68
CA PHE A 190 0.79 -4.83 -8.19
C PHE A 190 0.74 -5.75 -9.40
N GLY A 191 1.41 -5.37 -10.48
CA GLY A 191 1.46 -6.25 -11.64
C GLY A 191 2.66 -6.05 -12.54
N SER A 192 2.72 -6.89 -13.55
CA SER A 192 3.67 -6.73 -14.65
C SER A 192 2.92 -6.44 -15.95
N PHE A 193 3.47 -5.52 -16.75
CA PHE A 193 2.99 -5.35 -18.12
C PHE A 193 3.73 -6.34 -19.03
N TYR A 194 2.98 -7.03 -19.90
CA TYR A 194 3.59 -7.81 -20.98
C TYR A 194 4.27 -6.84 -21.95
N THR A 195 5.58 -6.65 -21.82
CA THR A 195 6.32 -5.89 -22.84
C THR A 195 6.27 -6.67 -24.16
N PRO A 196 6.26 -6.00 -25.34
CA PRO A 196 6.32 -6.67 -26.65
C PRO A 196 7.54 -7.58 -26.84
N TYR A 197 8.49 -7.56 -25.90
CA TYR A 197 9.71 -8.35 -25.88
C TYR A 197 9.68 -9.52 -24.87
N GLY A 198 8.54 -9.78 -24.21
CA GLY A 198 8.30 -10.99 -23.43
C GLY A 198 8.96 -11.04 -22.06
N TYR A 199 9.43 -9.91 -21.51
CA TYR A 199 9.86 -9.85 -20.12
C TYR A 199 8.68 -9.39 -19.27
N ALA A 200 8.09 -10.33 -18.51
CA ALA A 200 7.35 -9.98 -17.31
C ALA A 200 8.37 -9.35 -16.36
N THR A 201 8.16 -8.07 -16.06
CA THR A 201 9.04 -7.32 -15.19
C THR A 201 8.36 -7.26 -13.83
N TRP A 202 8.99 -7.92 -12.87
CA TRP A 202 8.55 -7.99 -11.48
C TRP A 202 8.54 -6.58 -10.89
N SER A 203 7.58 -6.31 -10.02
CA SER A 203 7.74 -5.20 -9.07
C SER A 203 8.66 -5.70 -7.97
N SER A 204 9.82 -5.06 -7.80
CA SER A 204 10.82 -5.48 -6.82
C SER A 204 10.94 -4.47 -5.70
N THR A 205 11.06 -4.94 -4.46
CA THR A 205 11.30 -4.11 -3.28
C THR A 205 12.43 -4.72 -2.44
N ASP A 206 12.98 -3.94 -1.51
CA ASP A 206 13.75 -4.50 -0.40
C ASP A 206 12.76 -5.09 0.61
N SER A 207 11.95 -4.25 1.27
CA SER A 207 10.72 -4.67 1.95
C SER A 207 9.48 -4.02 1.33
N LEU A 208 8.32 -4.67 1.46
CA LEU A 208 7.02 -4.10 1.10
C LEU A 208 6.08 -4.18 2.29
N GLU A 209 5.51 -3.05 2.66
CA GLU A 209 4.45 -2.88 3.64
C GLU A 209 3.24 -2.28 2.93
N LEU A 210 2.08 -2.97 3.00
CA LEU A 210 0.79 -2.43 2.60
C LEU A 210 -0.14 -2.47 3.80
N THR A 211 -0.77 -1.34 4.08
CA THR A 211 -1.70 -1.17 5.20
C THR A 211 -2.96 -0.46 4.75
N SER A 212 -4.11 -0.92 5.22
CA SER A 212 -5.39 -0.22 5.12
C SER A 212 -6.08 -0.15 6.48
N GLY A 213 -7.09 0.71 6.56
CA GLY A 213 -7.88 1.05 7.74
C GLY A 213 -9.23 0.33 7.76
N ASP A 214 -10.28 1.03 8.20
CA ASP A 214 -11.65 0.48 8.14
C ASP A 214 -12.19 0.56 6.69
N GLY A 215 -12.86 -0.48 6.17
CA GLY A 215 -13.43 -0.50 4.82
C GLY A 215 -13.47 -1.89 4.21
N VAL A 216 -13.91 -2.01 2.95
CA VAL A 216 -13.79 -3.27 2.18
C VAL A 216 -12.65 -3.11 1.19
N ASP A 217 -11.50 -3.68 1.52
CA ASP A 217 -10.26 -3.51 0.78
C ASP A 217 -9.96 -4.69 -0.18
N ASP A 218 -9.34 -4.39 -1.32
CA ASP A 218 -8.93 -5.36 -2.34
C ASP A 218 -7.43 -5.22 -2.69
N PHE A 219 -6.65 -6.24 -2.33
CA PHE A 219 -5.23 -6.35 -2.63
C PHE A 219 -5.00 -7.42 -3.73
N ASP A 220 -4.72 -7.01 -4.97
CA ASP A 220 -4.36 -7.90 -6.09
C ASP A 220 -2.86 -7.76 -6.43
N LEU A 221 -2.07 -8.75 -6.01
CA LEU A 221 -0.62 -8.75 -6.12
C LEU A 221 -0.12 -9.81 -7.08
N GLN A 222 0.41 -9.38 -8.22
CA GLN A 222 0.94 -10.28 -9.25
C GLN A 222 2.44 -10.07 -9.47
N ASN A 223 3.21 -11.14 -9.25
CA ASN A 223 4.65 -11.19 -9.48
C ASN A 223 5.41 -10.10 -8.69
N VAL A 224 5.16 -10.06 -7.37
CA VAL A 224 5.86 -9.21 -6.42
C VAL A 224 7.07 -9.94 -5.84
N PHE A 225 8.23 -9.27 -5.82
CA PHE A 225 9.47 -9.78 -5.24
C PHE A 225 10.01 -8.80 -4.20
N ALA A 226 10.22 -9.27 -2.97
CA ALA A 226 10.96 -8.57 -1.94
C ALA A 226 12.27 -9.30 -1.63
N SER A 227 13.36 -8.55 -1.48
CA SER A 227 14.62 -9.09 -0.98
C SER A 227 14.47 -9.58 0.46
N ASP A 228 13.78 -8.79 1.29
CA ASP A 228 13.54 -8.98 2.71
C ASP A 228 12.06 -9.26 2.96
N ASN A 229 11.31 -8.38 3.62
CA ASN A 229 10.00 -8.72 4.18
C ASN A 229 8.83 -8.27 3.31
N LEU A 230 7.73 -8.99 3.45
CA LEU A 230 6.42 -8.64 2.93
C LEU A 230 5.45 -8.57 4.11
N PHE A 231 4.83 -7.42 4.32
CA PHE A 231 3.89 -7.17 5.41
C PHE A 231 2.61 -6.58 4.84
N PHE A 232 1.48 -7.18 5.19
CA PHE A 232 0.16 -6.79 4.72
C PHE A 232 -0.81 -6.78 5.91
N SER A 233 -1.53 -5.69 6.08
CA SER A 233 -2.57 -5.53 7.11
C SER A 233 -3.80 -4.88 6.50
N MET A 234 -4.95 -5.55 6.54
CA MET A 234 -6.17 -5.11 5.87
C MET A 234 -7.09 -4.26 6.75
N GLY A 235 -6.87 -4.25 8.07
CA GLY A 235 -7.60 -3.34 8.95
C GLY A 235 -8.99 -3.88 9.31
N GLY A 236 -10.03 -3.10 9.06
CA GLY A 236 -11.38 -3.43 9.52
C GLY A 236 -12.39 -3.51 8.39
N GLY A 237 -12.76 -4.70 7.96
CA GLY A 237 -13.97 -4.93 7.19
C GLY A 237 -13.98 -6.32 6.59
N ASN A 238 -14.46 -6.47 5.35
CA ASN A 238 -14.51 -7.80 4.74
C ASN A 238 -13.59 -7.80 3.53
N ASP A 239 -12.33 -8.09 3.77
CA ASP A 239 -11.28 -7.72 2.84
C ASP A 239 -10.87 -8.89 1.95
N THR A 240 -10.24 -8.57 0.83
CA THR A 240 -9.71 -9.57 -0.12
C THR A 240 -8.22 -9.34 -0.33
N PHE A 241 -7.44 -10.40 -0.12
CA PHE A 241 -6.02 -10.45 -0.46
C PHE A 241 -5.77 -11.58 -1.45
N ASP A 242 -5.59 -11.27 -2.72
CA ASP A 242 -5.21 -12.23 -3.77
C ASP A 242 -3.79 -11.97 -4.27
N ALA A 243 -2.90 -12.91 -4.00
CA ALA A 243 -1.49 -12.81 -4.40
C ALA A 243 -1.07 -14.02 -5.23
N ASP A 244 -0.64 -13.78 -6.48
CA ASP A 244 -0.03 -14.78 -7.37
C ASP A 244 1.45 -14.47 -7.64
N GLY A 245 2.30 -15.41 -7.24
CA GLY A 245 3.73 -15.36 -7.52
C GLY A 245 4.49 -14.50 -6.53
N LEU A 246 4.02 -14.38 -5.29
CA LEU A 246 4.67 -13.61 -4.23
C LEU A 246 6.01 -14.25 -3.80
N ARG A 247 7.08 -13.46 -3.70
CA ARG A 247 8.39 -13.96 -3.25
C ARG A 247 9.08 -13.02 -2.25
N SER A 248 9.36 -13.53 -1.06
CA SER A 248 10.30 -12.95 -0.09
C SER A 248 11.54 -13.85 -0.01
N TYR A 249 12.76 -13.34 -0.30
CA TYR A 249 13.95 -14.21 -0.39
C TYR A 249 14.66 -14.46 0.94
N GLN A 250 14.82 -13.42 1.76
CA GLN A 250 15.51 -13.50 3.05
C GLN A 250 14.60 -13.23 4.24
N GLY A 251 13.37 -12.79 4.01
CA GLY A 251 12.47 -12.30 5.04
C GLY A 251 11.24 -13.17 5.26
N TRP A 252 10.30 -12.55 5.95
CA TRP A 252 9.01 -13.10 6.31
C TRP A 252 7.97 -12.63 5.30
N THR A 253 6.89 -13.40 5.20
CA THR A 253 5.64 -12.94 4.60
C THR A 253 4.59 -12.96 5.69
N TYR A 254 3.99 -11.82 5.97
CA TYR A 254 2.97 -11.62 6.98
C TYR A 254 1.73 -11.03 6.33
N VAL A 255 0.57 -11.67 6.51
CA VAL A 255 -0.74 -11.17 6.09
C VAL A 255 -1.68 -11.21 7.29
N ASN A 256 -2.36 -10.11 7.56
CA ASN A 256 -3.37 -10.00 8.62
C ASN A 256 -4.68 -9.45 8.07
N GLY A 257 -5.76 -10.22 8.22
CA GLY A 257 -7.11 -9.78 7.91
C GLY A 257 -7.68 -8.83 8.95
N ALA A 258 -7.35 -9.06 10.22
CA ALA A 258 -7.82 -8.25 11.34
C ALA A 258 -9.35 -8.36 11.55
N ALA A 259 -10.13 -7.28 11.39
CA ALA A 259 -11.52 -7.30 11.83
C ALA A 259 -12.51 -7.46 10.68
N GLY A 260 -13.08 -8.64 10.54
CA GLY A 260 -14.28 -8.94 9.77
C GLY A 260 -14.11 -10.23 8.97
N ARG A 261 -14.81 -10.39 7.84
CA ARG A 261 -14.77 -11.65 7.09
C ARG A 261 -13.84 -11.50 5.89
N ASP A 262 -12.67 -12.13 5.99
CA ASP A 262 -11.60 -11.93 5.03
C ASP A 262 -11.39 -13.13 4.11
N ASP A 263 -10.97 -12.86 2.88
CA ASP A 263 -10.52 -13.87 1.90
C ASP A 263 -9.04 -13.65 1.59
N ILE A 264 -8.18 -14.53 2.12
CA ILE A 264 -6.73 -14.49 1.93
C ILE A 264 -6.30 -15.64 1.02
N SER A 265 -5.99 -15.34 -0.23
CA SER A 265 -5.53 -16.27 -1.26
C SER A 265 -4.07 -16.01 -1.65
N LEU A 266 -3.21 -17.02 -1.44
CA LEU A 266 -1.81 -17.02 -1.85
C LEU A 266 -1.53 -18.16 -2.82
N ALA A 267 -1.22 -17.83 -4.06
CA ALA A 267 -0.80 -18.75 -5.10
C ALA A 267 0.68 -18.57 -5.47
N ASN A 268 1.38 -19.68 -5.70
CA ASN A 268 2.77 -19.67 -6.18
C ASN A 268 3.73 -18.88 -5.27
N VAL A 269 3.53 -18.96 -3.95
CA VAL A 269 4.28 -18.20 -2.94
C VAL A 269 5.63 -18.84 -2.59
N THR A 270 6.66 -18.02 -2.38
CA THR A 270 7.94 -18.44 -1.81
C THR A 270 8.35 -17.49 -0.69
N THR A 271 8.55 -18.00 0.51
CA THR A 271 9.01 -17.22 1.66
C THR A 271 10.31 -17.79 2.19
N GLY A 272 11.34 -16.97 2.26
CA GLY A 272 12.69 -17.38 2.67
C GLY A 272 12.76 -17.80 4.14
N ARG A 273 11.99 -17.13 5.00
CA ARG A 273 11.81 -17.46 6.41
C ARG A 273 10.41 -18.03 6.62
N SER A 274 9.61 -17.39 7.46
CA SER A 274 8.30 -17.87 7.86
C SER A 274 7.17 -17.14 7.16
N LEU A 275 6.10 -17.88 6.90
CA LEU A 275 4.82 -17.37 6.40
C LEU A 275 3.84 -17.30 7.58
N VAL A 276 3.27 -16.13 7.82
CA VAL A 276 2.32 -15.87 8.91
C VAL A 276 1.03 -15.34 8.29
N LEU A 277 -0.08 -16.01 8.59
CA LEU A 277 -1.42 -15.66 8.11
C LEU A 277 -2.36 -15.57 9.30
N LEU A 278 -2.96 -14.41 9.50
CA LEU A 278 -3.86 -14.13 10.61
C LEU A 278 -5.23 -13.71 10.07
N GLY A 279 -6.30 -14.31 10.60
CA GLY A 279 -7.69 -13.91 10.38
C GLY A 279 -8.21 -12.96 11.46
N GLU A 280 -7.89 -13.22 12.73
CA GLU A 280 -8.33 -12.47 13.91
C GLU A 280 -9.84 -12.53 14.21
N GLU A 281 -10.65 -11.52 13.87
CA GLU A 281 -12.08 -11.48 14.23
C GLU A 281 -12.97 -11.67 12.99
N GLY A 282 -13.65 -12.80 12.86
CA GLY A 282 -14.69 -13.01 11.85
C GLY A 282 -14.59 -14.37 11.18
N SER A 283 -15.34 -14.61 10.09
CA SER A 283 -15.39 -15.96 9.49
C SER A 283 -14.59 -16.02 8.20
N ASP A 284 -13.34 -16.42 8.32
CA ASP A 284 -12.32 -16.18 7.30
C ASP A 284 -12.12 -17.36 6.34
N GLU A 285 -11.66 -17.05 5.14
CA GLU A 285 -11.19 -18.02 4.17
C GLU A 285 -9.71 -17.79 3.88
N ILE A 286 -8.85 -18.75 4.24
CA ILE A 286 -7.41 -18.68 3.99
C ILE A 286 -6.98 -19.83 3.09
N ALA A 287 -6.51 -19.51 1.89
CA ALA A 287 -6.02 -20.46 0.90
C ALA A 287 -4.54 -20.23 0.58
N VAL A 288 -3.73 -21.28 0.68
CA VAL A 288 -2.34 -21.28 0.22
C VAL A 288 -2.12 -22.42 -0.76
N THR A 289 -1.78 -22.08 -2.00
CA THR A 289 -1.58 -23.05 -3.07
C THR A 289 -0.20 -22.93 -3.71
N ASN A 290 0.47 -24.06 -3.90
CA ASN A 290 1.79 -24.15 -4.55
C ASN A 290 2.84 -23.26 -3.86
N GLY A 291 3.23 -23.62 -2.63
CA GLY A 291 4.11 -22.79 -1.79
C GLY A 291 5.42 -23.46 -1.36
N SER A 292 6.43 -22.65 -1.07
CA SER A 292 7.63 -23.08 -0.33
C SER A 292 7.94 -22.09 0.79
N VAL A 293 8.02 -22.58 2.02
CA VAL A 293 8.29 -21.80 3.23
C VAL A 293 9.59 -22.30 3.85
N GLY A 294 10.58 -21.42 3.97
CA GLY A 294 11.95 -21.77 4.34
C GLY A 294 12.17 -22.07 5.82
N GLU A 295 11.28 -21.57 6.69
CA GLU A 295 11.24 -21.88 8.12
C GLU A 295 9.82 -22.40 8.49
N ASP A 296 9.03 -21.59 9.19
CA ASP A 296 7.73 -21.98 9.75
C ASP A 296 6.55 -21.41 8.97
N MET A 297 5.44 -22.14 8.96
CA MET A 297 4.14 -21.62 8.52
C MET A 297 3.21 -21.54 9.72
N LEU A 298 2.74 -20.33 10.03
CA LEU A 298 1.76 -20.06 11.08
C LEU A 298 0.46 -19.59 10.45
N ILE A 299 -0.64 -20.22 10.86
CA ILE A 299 -1.99 -19.81 10.52
C ILE A 299 -2.78 -19.69 11.83
N ASP A 300 -3.39 -18.54 12.09
CA ASP A 300 -4.26 -18.31 13.25
C ASP A 300 -5.50 -17.55 12.78
N THR A 301 -6.68 -18.18 12.81
CA THR A 301 -7.92 -17.55 12.29
C THR A 301 -8.75 -16.88 13.38
N GLY A 302 -8.44 -17.08 14.66
CA GLY A 302 -9.14 -16.38 15.75
C GLY A 302 -10.62 -16.76 15.92
N ASP A 303 -11.49 -15.77 16.08
CA ASP A 303 -12.91 -15.98 16.42
C ASP A 303 -13.75 -16.09 15.14
N GLY A 304 -14.42 -17.21 14.86
CA GLY A 304 -14.96 -17.38 13.52
C GLY A 304 -15.75 -18.64 13.20
N ASN A 305 -15.94 -18.88 11.90
CA ASN A 305 -16.22 -20.22 11.38
C ASN A 305 -15.37 -20.30 10.12
N ASP A 306 -14.14 -20.77 10.30
CA ASP A 306 -13.08 -20.45 9.36
C ASP A 306 -12.82 -21.61 8.42
N VAL A 307 -12.30 -21.29 7.25
CA VAL A 307 -11.94 -22.26 6.22
C VAL A 307 -10.49 -22.04 5.84
N VAL A 308 -9.64 -22.99 6.19
CA VAL A 308 -8.22 -22.99 5.83
C VAL A 308 -7.92 -24.13 4.87
N ALA A 309 -7.36 -23.79 3.71
CA ALA A 309 -6.93 -24.74 2.69
C ALA A 309 -5.45 -24.55 2.36
N VAL A 310 -4.62 -25.54 2.67
CA VAL A 310 -3.19 -25.57 2.31
C VAL A 310 -2.95 -26.70 1.31
N GLU A 311 -2.65 -26.33 0.06
CA GLU A 311 -2.44 -27.27 -1.03
C GLU A 311 -1.05 -27.15 -1.67
N ASN A 312 -0.35 -28.29 -1.76
CA ASN A 312 0.93 -28.41 -2.46
C ASN A 312 1.98 -27.43 -1.89
N VAL A 313 2.10 -27.38 -0.56
CA VAL A 313 3.03 -26.51 0.17
C VAL A 313 4.10 -27.35 0.88
N ASP A 314 5.36 -26.97 0.73
CA ASP A 314 6.49 -27.52 1.49
C ASP A 314 6.98 -26.51 2.52
N VAL A 315 6.86 -26.85 3.80
CA VAL A 315 7.32 -26.05 4.94
C VAL A 315 8.56 -26.75 5.51
N ALA A 316 9.69 -26.05 5.58
CA ALA A 316 10.95 -26.67 5.98
C ALA A 316 10.93 -27.17 7.44
N GLU A 317 10.34 -26.37 8.34
CA GLU A 317 10.35 -26.63 9.78
C GLU A 317 8.96 -27.01 10.31
N SER A 318 8.20 -26.07 10.86
CA SER A 318 6.93 -26.35 11.51
C SER A 318 5.74 -25.73 10.79
N LEU A 319 4.66 -26.51 10.68
CA LEU A 319 3.33 -26.01 10.32
C LEU A 319 2.50 -25.90 11.60
N PHE A 320 2.18 -24.68 12.00
CA PHE A 320 1.24 -24.39 13.08
C PHE A 320 -0.05 -23.86 12.48
N ALA A 321 -1.18 -24.46 12.87
CA ALA A 321 -2.50 -23.95 12.54
C ALA A 321 -3.37 -23.98 13.81
N ASP A 322 -3.90 -22.83 14.23
CA ASP A 322 -4.93 -22.72 15.26
C ASP A 322 -6.14 -22.02 14.66
N LEU A 323 -7.30 -22.67 14.72
CA LEU A 323 -8.54 -22.11 14.14
C LEU A 323 -9.45 -21.45 15.19
N GLY A 324 -8.97 -21.33 16.43
CA GLY A 324 -9.59 -20.47 17.45
C GLY A 324 -10.99 -20.89 17.93
N ASP A 325 -11.99 -20.02 17.88
CA ASP A 325 -13.34 -20.29 18.39
C ASP A 325 -14.33 -20.36 17.22
N GLY A 326 -14.92 -21.52 16.94
CA GLY A 326 -15.80 -21.60 15.77
C GLY A 326 -16.34 -22.98 15.43
N ASN A 327 -16.82 -23.13 14.19
CA ASN A 327 -16.95 -24.42 13.53
C ASN A 327 -16.04 -24.40 12.32
N ASP A 328 -14.82 -24.88 12.50
CA ASP A 328 -13.74 -24.54 11.57
C ASP A 328 -13.38 -25.72 10.68
N THR A 329 -12.79 -25.44 9.53
CA THR A 329 -12.37 -26.45 8.56
C THR A 329 -10.92 -26.25 8.17
N LEU A 330 -10.09 -27.27 8.43
CA LEU A 330 -8.73 -27.36 7.92
C LEU A 330 -8.60 -28.46 6.87
N GLY A 331 -8.26 -28.05 5.65
CA GLY A 331 -7.88 -28.91 4.54
C GLY A 331 -6.39 -28.87 4.26
N LEU A 332 -5.70 -30.00 4.40
CA LEU A 332 -4.30 -30.15 4.00
C LEU A 332 -4.21 -31.15 2.84
N LEU A 333 -3.70 -30.71 1.69
CA LEU A 333 -3.54 -31.53 0.49
C LEU A 333 -2.10 -31.45 -0.03
N ARG A 334 -1.39 -32.57 -0.04
CA ARG A 334 0.01 -32.65 -0.51
C ARG A 334 0.94 -31.66 0.22
N THR A 335 0.72 -31.47 1.52
CA THR A 335 1.52 -30.56 2.36
C THR A 335 2.63 -31.33 3.10
N THR A 336 3.83 -30.78 3.19
CA THR A 336 4.94 -31.37 3.95
C THR A 336 5.49 -30.42 4.99
N ALA A 337 5.85 -30.96 6.17
CA ALA A 337 6.63 -30.24 7.18
C ALA A 337 7.44 -31.19 8.06
N ALA A 338 8.49 -30.70 8.73
CA ALA A 338 9.22 -31.52 9.71
C ALA A 338 8.36 -31.79 10.96
N SER A 339 7.55 -30.82 11.37
CA SER A 339 6.55 -30.96 12.43
C SER A 339 5.25 -30.26 12.08
N ALA A 340 4.13 -30.73 12.64
CA ALA A 340 2.85 -30.04 12.52
C ALA A 340 2.07 -30.05 13.83
N GLU A 341 1.55 -28.89 14.21
CA GLU A 341 0.66 -28.68 15.35
C GLU A 341 -0.65 -28.08 14.82
N LEU A 342 -1.72 -28.87 14.86
CA LEU A 342 -3.00 -28.53 14.25
C LEU A 342 -4.10 -28.49 15.31
N HIS A 343 -4.62 -27.31 15.58
CA HIS A 343 -5.61 -27.03 16.60
C HIS A 343 -6.89 -26.55 15.92
N GLY A 344 -7.98 -27.31 16.09
CA GLY A 344 -9.31 -26.88 15.65
C GLY A 344 -9.97 -25.90 16.61
N GLY A 345 -9.25 -25.42 17.65
CA GLY A 345 -9.84 -24.50 18.62
C GLY A 345 -10.26 -25.06 19.98
N ARG A 346 -10.79 -24.17 20.83
CA ARG A 346 -11.31 -24.52 22.18
C ARG A 346 -12.82 -24.72 22.12
N ASN A 347 -13.26 -25.97 21.97
CA ASN A 347 -14.69 -26.34 22.00
C ASN A 347 -15.50 -25.68 23.13
N THR A 348 -16.14 -24.54 22.82
CA THR A 348 -17.14 -23.89 23.68
C THR A 348 -18.48 -24.59 23.52
N ARG A 349 -18.52 -25.87 23.90
CA ARG A 349 -19.73 -26.71 24.07
C ARG A 349 -20.57 -27.01 22.83
N PHE A 350 -20.34 -26.43 21.65
CA PHE A 350 -21.18 -26.67 20.44
C PHE A 350 -20.47 -26.62 19.07
N GLY A 351 -19.17 -26.32 19.00
CA GLY A 351 -18.40 -26.30 17.74
C GLY A 351 -18.16 -27.69 17.14
N GLN A 352 -18.20 -27.81 15.81
CA GLN A 352 -17.88 -29.01 15.04
C GLN A 352 -16.74 -28.73 14.03
N ASP A 353 -15.50 -28.95 14.47
CA ASP A 353 -14.33 -28.68 13.61
C ASP A 353 -13.98 -29.88 12.74
N SER A 354 -13.54 -29.63 11.51
CA SER A 354 -13.24 -30.63 10.51
C SER A 354 -11.79 -30.56 10.06
N LEU A 355 -11.08 -31.68 10.17
CA LEU A 355 -9.73 -31.84 9.63
C LEU A 355 -9.69 -32.89 8.52
N THR A 356 -9.33 -32.46 7.32
CA THR A 356 -9.03 -33.35 6.19
C THR A 356 -7.57 -33.28 5.82
N MET A 357 -6.93 -34.44 5.71
CA MET A 357 -5.52 -34.55 5.32
C MET A 357 -5.36 -35.59 4.22
N THR A 358 -4.93 -35.16 3.03
CA THR A 358 -4.77 -36.03 1.86
C THR A 358 -3.36 -35.90 1.29
N TRP A 359 -2.62 -37.01 1.26
CA TRP A 359 -1.23 -37.07 0.78
C TRP A 359 -0.21 -36.17 1.49
N SER A 360 -0.58 -35.56 2.62
CA SER A 360 0.33 -34.75 3.44
C SER A 360 1.23 -35.61 4.33
N ARG A 361 2.47 -35.16 4.60
CA ARG A 361 3.48 -35.89 5.39
C ARG A 361 4.17 -35.00 6.41
N PHE A 362 4.23 -35.46 7.65
CA PHE A 362 4.84 -34.73 8.76
C PHE A 362 5.83 -35.63 9.50
N GLY A 363 7.00 -35.11 9.86
CA GLY A 363 7.97 -35.86 10.67
C GLY A 363 7.47 -36.16 12.08
N SER A 364 6.78 -35.18 12.69
CA SER A 364 5.97 -35.33 13.89
C SER A 364 4.64 -34.57 13.72
N ARG A 365 3.59 -35.01 14.43
CA ARG A 365 2.27 -34.37 14.33
C ARG A 365 1.51 -34.41 15.65
N THR A 366 1.01 -33.26 16.05
CA THR A 366 0.04 -33.08 17.14
C THR A 366 -1.26 -32.54 16.56
N THR A 367 -2.39 -33.09 16.99
CA THR A 367 -3.72 -32.63 16.58
C THR A 367 -4.64 -32.55 17.79
N THR A 368 -5.33 -31.43 18.01
CA THR A 368 -6.32 -31.25 19.09
C THR A 368 -7.52 -30.44 18.58
N GLY A 369 -8.64 -30.43 19.31
CA GLY A 369 -9.83 -29.64 18.93
C GLY A 369 -10.77 -30.38 17.97
N TRP A 370 -10.23 -31.07 16.97
CA TRP A 370 -11.01 -31.77 15.93
C TRP A 370 -12.00 -32.82 16.46
N GLU A 371 -13.29 -32.52 16.40
CA GLU A 371 -14.38 -33.47 16.64
C GLU A 371 -14.72 -34.26 15.34
N ARG A 372 -15.62 -35.25 15.43
CA ARG A 372 -15.98 -36.14 14.31
C ARG A 372 -17.45 -36.09 13.99
#